data_AF-A0A8B4U2Q1-F1
#
_entry.id   AF-A0A8B4U2Q1-F1
#
_cell.length_a   1.000
_cell.length_b   1.000
_cell.length_c   1.000
_cell.angle_alpha   90.00
_cell.angle_beta   90.00
_cell.angle_gamma   90.00
#
_symmetry.space_group_name_H-M   'P 1'
#
loop_
_entity.id
_entity.type
_entity.pdbx_description
1 polymer ?
#
loop_
_entity_poly.entity_id
_entity_poly.type
_entity_poly.pdbx_seq_one_letter_code
_entity_poly.pdbx_strand_id
1 'polypeptide(L)'
;MSDVMTDSEQVKAVVQGFSAWMPVISTLAGGVLAGGVALLVSRVNHRYAREREATAAAERLRHEQQLSEDKQQKELLYITTELVFHLERFAEHCARVATDAGYEDRDGITRFSVVPEDLSLSAISGDWRVLPRHLMYRIRELPVLQNGADRAVSSAAEHDDPPDYSDTFYERRYQYAWLGLKTIILSRRLRNLAQLPATRLDATPWSAQPALWSIWRQERKRRAKITILNQRAIAAFHIRKQSGNNDSAPAGTPS
;
A
#
# COMPACT_ATOMS: atom_id res chain seq x y z
N MET A 1 -66.97 -17.69 -26.52
CA MET A 1 -65.99 -18.76 -26.81
C MET A 1 -65.67 -18.74 -28.31
N SER A 2 -64.98 -17.72 -28.80
CA SER A 2 -64.65 -17.54 -30.23
C SER A 2 -63.19 -17.19 -30.50
N ASP A 3 -62.33 -17.24 -29.47
CA ASP A 3 -60.92 -16.79 -29.53
C ASP A 3 -59.90 -17.94 -29.64
N VAL A 4 -60.35 -19.19 -29.59
CA VAL A 4 -59.47 -20.38 -29.66
C VAL A 4 -59.35 -20.92 -31.08
N MET A 5 -60.29 -20.59 -31.98
CA MET A 5 -60.25 -21.07 -33.38
C MET A 5 -59.26 -20.26 -34.24
N THR A 6 -59.09 -18.97 -33.98
CA THR A 6 -58.27 -18.04 -34.78
C THR A 6 -56.77 -18.29 -34.64
N ASP A 7 -56.30 -18.71 -33.46
CA ASP A 7 -54.88 -18.96 -33.21
C ASP A 7 -54.38 -20.23 -33.95
N SER A 8 -55.25 -21.25 -34.08
CA SER A 8 -54.93 -22.48 -34.80
C SER A 8 -54.80 -22.29 -36.32
N GLU A 9 -55.53 -21.33 -36.89
CA GLU A 9 -55.43 -21.00 -38.32
C GLU A 9 -54.23 -20.10 -38.62
N GLN A 10 -53.87 -19.18 -37.71
CA GLN A 10 -52.65 -18.39 -37.87
C GLN A 10 -51.39 -19.24 -37.70
N VAL A 11 -51.37 -20.17 -36.75
CA VAL A 11 -50.26 -21.14 -36.60
C VAL A 11 -50.18 -22.06 -37.82
N LYS A 12 -51.31 -22.50 -38.39
CA LYS A 12 -51.33 -23.26 -39.65
C LYS A 12 -50.84 -22.44 -40.84
N ALA A 13 -51.20 -21.17 -40.96
CA ALA A 13 -50.75 -20.30 -42.05
C ALA A 13 -49.24 -20.02 -41.96
N VAL A 14 -48.70 -19.84 -40.76
CA VAL A 14 -47.25 -19.65 -40.53
C VAL A 14 -46.47 -20.95 -40.75
N VAL A 15 -47.01 -22.10 -40.33
CA VAL A 15 -46.41 -23.43 -40.58
C VAL A 15 -46.46 -23.80 -42.07
N GLN A 16 -47.53 -23.42 -42.79
CA GLN A 16 -47.61 -23.57 -44.25
C GLN A 16 -46.71 -22.59 -45.01
N GLY A 17 -46.45 -21.40 -44.47
CA GLY A 17 -45.43 -20.49 -44.99
C GLY A 17 -44.00 -21.02 -44.82
N PHE A 18 -43.74 -21.79 -43.76
CA PHE A 18 -42.45 -22.44 -43.50
C PHE A 18 -42.23 -23.73 -44.29
N SER A 19 -43.29 -24.48 -44.60
CA SER A 19 -43.20 -25.72 -45.39
C SER A 19 -43.05 -25.48 -46.90
N ALA A 20 -43.07 -24.23 -47.36
CA ALA A 20 -43.06 -23.87 -48.78
C ALA A 20 -41.67 -23.83 -49.44
N TRP A 21 -40.57 -23.98 -48.67
CA TRP A 21 -39.21 -23.94 -49.21
C TRP A 21 -38.56 -25.31 -49.47
N MET A 22 -39.27 -26.41 -49.28
CA MET A 22 -38.82 -27.75 -49.69
C MET A 22 -40.04 -28.57 -50.14
N PRO A 23 -40.18 -29.04 -51.41
CA PRO A 23 -39.12 -29.40 -52.37
C PRO A 23 -39.43 -29.06 -53.86
N VAL A 24 -38.57 -28.30 -54.53
CA VAL A 24 -38.52 -28.29 -56.02
C VAL A 24 -37.07 -28.41 -56.49
N ILE A 25 -36.58 -29.64 -56.51
CA ILE A 25 -35.46 -30.05 -57.36
C ILE A 25 -36.06 -30.99 -58.40
N SER A 26 -36.63 -30.44 -59.46
CA SER A 26 -36.88 -31.22 -60.68
C SER A 26 -36.81 -30.33 -61.92
N THR A 27 -36.13 -30.86 -62.94
CA THR A 27 -36.05 -30.40 -64.34
C THR A 27 -34.99 -29.34 -64.70
N LEU A 28 -33.77 -29.84 -64.93
CA LEU A 28 -32.84 -29.64 -66.07
C LEU A 28 -32.63 -28.26 -66.76
N ALA A 29 -33.12 -27.14 -66.23
CA ALA A 29 -32.64 -25.79 -66.61
C ALA A 29 -32.20 -24.93 -65.40
N GLY A 30 -32.33 -25.45 -64.18
CA GLY A 30 -32.15 -24.70 -62.92
C GLY A 30 -30.76 -24.78 -62.27
N GLY A 31 -29.77 -25.44 -62.89
CA GLY A 31 -28.46 -25.69 -62.26
C GLY A 31 -27.69 -24.42 -61.87
N VAL A 32 -27.82 -23.35 -62.65
CA VAL A 32 -27.13 -22.06 -62.38
C VAL A 32 -27.87 -21.23 -61.33
N LEU A 33 -29.20 -21.20 -61.36
CA LEU A 33 -30.00 -20.45 -60.36
C LEU A 33 -30.00 -21.14 -58.99
N ALA A 34 -30.14 -22.47 -58.94
CA ALA A 34 -30.07 -23.22 -57.70
C ALA A 34 -28.65 -23.22 -57.09
N GLY A 35 -27.61 -23.37 -57.93
CA GLY A 35 -26.22 -23.26 -57.50
C GLY A 35 -25.85 -21.87 -57.00
N GLY A 36 -26.30 -20.82 -57.69
CA GLY A 36 -26.10 -19.42 -57.30
C GLY A 36 -26.77 -19.06 -55.97
N VAL A 37 -28.03 -19.48 -55.78
CA VAL A 37 -28.75 -19.29 -54.51
C VAL A 37 -28.09 -20.07 -53.37
N ALA A 38 -27.66 -21.32 -53.61
CA ALA A 38 -26.97 -22.12 -52.60
C ALA A 38 -25.63 -21.50 -52.17
N LEU A 39 -24.82 -20.98 -53.10
CA LEU A 39 -23.58 -20.27 -52.77
C LEU A 39 -23.83 -18.98 -51.99
N LEU A 40 -24.90 -18.25 -52.31
CA LEU A 40 -25.27 -17.01 -51.62
C LEU A 40 -25.71 -17.30 -50.19
N VAL A 41 -26.57 -18.30 -49.99
CA VAL A 41 -26.99 -18.78 -48.65
C VAL A 41 -25.80 -19.28 -47.85
N SER A 42 -24.91 -20.08 -48.46
CA SER A 42 -23.70 -20.57 -47.80
C SER A 42 -22.78 -19.42 -47.36
N ARG A 43 -22.57 -18.42 -48.23
CA ARG A 43 -21.75 -17.23 -47.92
C ARG A 43 -22.35 -16.40 -46.80
N VAL A 44 -23.68 -16.23 -46.81
CA VAL A 44 -24.42 -15.50 -45.77
C VAL A 44 -24.37 -16.25 -44.44
N ASN A 45 -24.61 -17.57 -44.42
CA ASN A 45 -24.47 -18.40 -43.23
C ASN A 45 -23.06 -18.35 -42.65
N HIS A 46 -22.03 -18.46 -43.50
CA HIS A 46 -20.64 -18.37 -43.05
C HIS A 46 -20.31 -16.98 -42.49
N ARG A 47 -20.87 -15.90 -43.08
CA ARG A 47 -20.72 -14.55 -42.55
C ARG A 47 -21.39 -14.40 -41.18
N TYR A 48 -22.63 -14.86 -41.03
CA TYR A 48 -23.32 -14.86 -39.74
C TYR A 48 -22.66 -15.77 -38.70
N ALA A 49 -22.09 -16.90 -39.12
CA ALA A 49 -21.31 -17.77 -38.23
C ALA A 49 -20.09 -17.02 -37.69
N ARG A 50 -19.32 -16.35 -38.56
CA ARG A 50 -18.17 -15.52 -38.14
C ARG A 50 -18.59 -14.37 -37.21
N GLU A 51 -19.71 -13.71 -37.47
CA GLU A 51 -20.20 -12.63 -36.61
C GLU A 51 -20.59 -13.16 -35.21
N ARG A 52 -21.25 -14.32 -35.13
CA ARG A 52 -21.58 -14.98 -33.85
C ARG A 52 -20.34 -15.48 -33.11
N GLU A 53 -19.37 -16.01 -33.82
CA GLU A 53 -18.08 -16.43 -33.25
C GLU A 53 -17.33 -15.22 -32.68
N ALA A 54 -17.34 -14.08 -33.38
CA ALA A 54 -16.71 -12.85 -32.92
C ALA A 54 -17.41 -12.27 -31.67
N THR A 55 -18.75 -12.25 -31.63
CA THR A 55 -19.48 -11.79 -30.43
C THR A 55 -19.26 -12.72 -29.25
N ALA A 56 -19.33 -14.04 -29.47
CA ALA A 56 -19.07 -15.03 -28.42
C ALA A 56 -17.63 -14.96 -27.90
N ALA A 57 -16.65 -14.72 -28.78
CA ALA A 57 -15.27 -14.50 -28.38
C ALA A 57 -15.10 -13.21 -27.55
N ALA A 58 -15.76 -12.12 -27.95
CA ALA A 58 -15.73 -10.87 -27.20
C ALA A 58 -16.39 -10.99 -25.81
N GLU A 59 -17.50 -11.72 -25.71
CA GLU A 59 -18.17 -12.01 -24.43
C GLU A 59 -17.30 -12.87 -23.52
N ARG A 60 -16.65 -13.91 -24.06
CA ARG A 60 -15.70 -14.74 -23.30
C ARG A 60 -14.54 -13.93 -22.77
N LEU A 61 -13.95 -13.07 -23.59
CA LEU A 61 -12.85 -12.20 -23.16
C LEU A 61 -13.29 -11.24 -22.04
N ARG A 62 -14.49 -10.66 -22.13
CA ARG A 62 -15.05 -9.80 -21.06
C ARG A 62 -15.26 -10.59 -19.78
N HIS A 63 -15.83 -11.79 -19.87
CA HIS A 63 -16.06 -12.64 -18.71
C HIS A 63 -14.74 -13.10 -18.08
N GLU A 64 -13.74 -13.46 -18.88
CA GLU A 64 -12.39 -13.78 -18.41
C GLU A 64 -11.71 -12.59 -17.72
N GLN A 65 -11.86 -11.38 -18.27
CA GLN A 65 -11.37 -10.15 -17.65
C GLN A 65 -12.06 -9.89 -16.31
N GLN A 66 -13.39 -9.95 -16.25
CA GLN A 66 -14.15 -9.77 -15.00
C GLN A 66 -13.75 -10.79 -13.94
N LEU A 67 -13.63 -12.07 -14.30
CA LEU A 67 -13.17 -13.11 -13.37
C LEU A 67 -11.75 -12.85 -12.87
N SER A 68 -10.86 -12.35 -13.74
CA SER A 68 -9.49 -12.03 -13.36
C SER A 68 -9.43 -10.83 -12.41
N GLU A 69 -10.26 -9.81 -12.64
CA GLU A 69 -10.38 -8.62 -11.79
C GLU A 69 -10.98 -8.96 -10.43
N ASP A 70 -12.07 -9.74 -10.41
CA ASP A 70 -12.70 -10.22 -9.17
C ASP A 70 -11.74 -11.04 -8.33
N LYS A 71 -10.94 -11.90 -8.98
CA LYS A 71 -9.90 -12.68 -8.29
C LYS A 71 -8.83 -11.75 -7.71
N GLN A 72 -8.33 -10.79 -8.48
CA GLN A 72 -7.34 -9.82 -8.00
C GLN A 72 -7.87 -8.97 -6.84
N GLN A 73 -9.14 -8.55 -6.88
CA GLN A 73 -9.77 -7.79 -5.80
C GLN A 73 -9.89 -8.61 -4.50
N LYS A 74 -10.28 -9.88 -4.61
CA LYS A 74 -10.33 -10.79 -3.44
C LYS A 74 -8.96 -11.01 -2.82
N GLU A 75 -7.94 -11.27 -3.64
CA GLU A 75 -6.56 -11.41 -3.18
C GLU A 75 -6.04 -10.11 -2.55
N LEU A 76 -6.37 -8.96 -3.15
CA LEU A 76 -6.02 -7.65 -2.62
C LEU A 76 -6.64 -7.42 -1.24
N LEU A 77 -7.93 -7.70 -1.09
CA LEU A 77 -8.63 -7.57 0.18
C LEU A 77 -8.00 -8.47 1.26
N TYR A 78 -7.70 -9.71 0.90
CA TYR A 78 -7.09 -10.69 1.80
C TYR A 78 -5.72 -10.22 2.32
N ILE A 79 -4.76 -9.96 1.42
CA ILE A 79 -3.41 -9.55 1.84
C ILE A 79 -3.43 -8.20 2.56
N THR A 80 -4.32 -7.29 2.16
CA THR A 80 -4.44 -5.97 2.78
C THR A 80 -4.94 -6.07 4.21
N THR A 81 -5.91 -6.96 4.48
CA THR A 81 -6.46 -7.16 5.82
C THR A 81 -5.38 -7.67 6.78
N GLU A 82 -4.62 -8.68 6.37
CA GLU A 82 -3.48 -9.20 7.14
C GLU A 82 -2.43 -8.09 7.41
N LEU A 83 -1.98 -7.41 6.35
CA LEU A 83 -0.98 -6.36 6.43
C LEU A 83 -1.38 -5.23 7.38
N VAL A 84 -2.62 -4.76 7.28
CA VAL A 84 -3.11 -3.63 8.08
C VAL A 84 -3.00 -3.95 9.58
N PHE A 85 -3.45 -5.13 10.01
CA PHE A 85 -3.37 -5.49 11.44
C PHE A 85 -1.93 -5.68 11.92
N HIS A 86 -1.07 -6.30 11.10
CA HIS A 86 0.35 -6.43 11.42
C HIS A 86 1.05 -5.08 11.58
N LEU A 87 0.81 -4.15 10.63
CA LEU A 87 1.38 -2.81 10.67
C LEU A 87 0.82 -1.98 11.83
N GLU A 88 -0.47 -2.08 12.13
CA GLU A 88 -1.08 -1.34 13.24
C GLU A 88 -0.57 -1.81 14.59
N ARG A 89 -0.44 -3.13 14.80
CA ARG A 89 0.18 -3.69 16.00
C ARG A 89 1.63 -3.21 16.16
N PHE A 90 2.40 -3.21 15.07
CA PHE A 90 3.77 -2.69 15.11
C PHE A 90 3.82 -1.19 15.44
N ALA A 91 2.87 -0.40 14.92
CA ALA A 91 2.77 1.03 15.23
C ALA A 91 2.40 1.28 16.71
N GLU A 92 1.51 0.48 17.31
CA GLU A 92 1.24 0.53 18.74
C GLU A 92 2.48 0.21 19.57
N HIS A 93 3.26 -0.80 19.14
CA HIS A 93 4.50 -1.14 19.81
C HIS A 93 5.54 -0.02 19.72
N CYS A 94 5.66 0.60 18.54
CA CYS A 94 6.48 1.80 18.37
C CYS A 94 6.04 2.92 19.31
N ALA A 95 4.73 3.09 19.54
CA ALA A 95 4.22 4.09 20.47
C ALA A 95 4.66 3.78 21.91
N ARG A 96 4.54 2.53 22.35
CA ARG A 96 5.01 2.09 23.68
C ARG A 96 6.50 2.34 23.87
N VAL A 97 7.32 2.02 22.86
CA VAL A 97 8.77 2.29 22.88
C VAL A 97 9.06 3.80 22.92
N ALA A 98 8.33 4.58 22.14
CA ALA A 98 8.54 6.02 22.03
C ALA A 98 8.04 6.83 23.24
N THR A 99 7.14 6.26 24.05
CA THR A 99 6.66 6.87 25.30
C THR A 99 7.32 6.25 26.53
N ASP A 100 8.29 5.36 26.36
CA ASP A 100 8.96 4.69 27.48
C ASP A 100 9.71 5.72 28.34
N ALA A 101 9.35 5.73 29.63
CA ALA A 101 9.99 6.53 30.66
C ALA A 101 11.09 5.75 31.39
N GLY A 102 11.19 4.44 31.15
CA GLY A 102 12.08 3.55 31.88
C GLY A 102 11.62 3.30 33.32
N TYR A 103 12.46 2.60 34.06
CA TYR A 103 12.36 2.40 35.50
C TYR A 103 13.77 2.41 36.11
N GLU A 104 13.90 2.88 37.35
CA GLU A 104 15.15 2.77 38.09
C GLU A 104 15.31 1.36 38.66
N ASP A 105 16.49 0.77 38.44
CA ASP A 105 16.83 -0.51 39.04
C ASP A 105 17.34 -0.36 40.49
N ARG A 106 17.76 -1.49 41.10
CA ARG A 106 18.26 -1.52 42.48
C ARG A 106 19.56 -0.74 42.68
N ASP A 107 20.30 -0.50 41.60
CA ASP A 107 21.57 0.23 41.60
C ASP A 107 21.34 1.73 41.28
N GLY A 108 20.08 2.17 41.16
CA GLY A 108 19.71 3.54 40.79
C GLY A 108 19.93 3.85 39.32
N ILE A 109 20.08 2.84 38.47
CA ILE A 109 20.30 3.00 37.03
C ILE A 109 18.96 2.92 36.31
N THR A 110 18.67 3.93 35.48
CA THR A 110 17.47 3.94 34.64
C THR A 110 17.59 2.94 33.49
N ARG A 111 16.66 1.99 33.41
CA ARG A 111 16.57 0.96 32.36
C ARG A 111 15.31 1.10 31.54
N PHE A 112 15.33 0.57 30.31
CA PHE A 112 14.13 0.53 29.46
C PHE A 112 13.07 -0.42 30.02
N SER A 113 11.82 0.03 30.06
CA SER A 113 10.68 -0.81 30.47
C SER A 113 10.13 -1.63 29.32
N VAL A 114 10.30 -1.14 28.09
CA VAL A 114 9.76 -1.76 26.88
C VAL A 114 10.93 -2.35 26.08
N VAL A 115 10.75 -3.53 25.49
CA VAL A 115 11.70 -4.09 24.51
C VAL A 115 11.06 -3.97 23.13
N PRO A 116 11.73 -3.41 22.12
CA PRO A 116 11.19 -3.37 20.76
C PRO A 116 10.92 -4.77 20.20
N GLU A 117 9.78 -4.93 19.53
CA GLU A 117 9.42 -6.15 18.80
C GLU A 117 9.83 -5.97 17.33
N ASP A 118 10.47 -6.98 16.74
CA ASP A 118 10.83 -6.97 15.32
C ASP A 118 9.59 -7.09 14.43
N LEU A 119 9.50 -6.22 13.42
CA LEU A 119 8.49 -6.34 12.38
C LEU A 119 8.83 -7.52 11.45
N SER A 120 8.21 -8.66 11.70
CA SER A 120 8.26 -9.79 10.77
C SER A 120 7.12 -9.74 9.76
N LEU A 121 7.48 -9.74 8.47
CA LEU A 121 6.54 -9.81 7.34
C LEU A 121 6.45 -11.23 6.74
N SER A 122 7.19 -12.20 7.28
CA SER A 122 7.23 -13.57 6.75
C SER A 122 5.94 -14.36 7.01
N ALA A 123 5.20 -13.98 8.05
CA ALA A 123 3.93 -14.60 8.42
C ALA A 123 2.76 -14.18 7.52
N ILE A 124 2.95 -13.18 6.66
CA ILE A 124 1.88 -12.62 5.84
C ILE A 124 1.62 -13.53 4.64
N SER A 125 0.47 -14.18 4.67
CA SER A 125 -0.07 -14.96 3.56
C SER A 125 -0.60 -14.04 2.45
N GLY A 126 -0.50 -14.49 1.20
CA GLY A 126 -1.06 -13.81 0.03
C GLY A 126 -0.02 -13.38 -1.00
N ASP A 127 -0.52 -13.08 -2.20
CA ASP A 127 0.34 -12.64 -3.31
C ASP A 127 0.64 -11.13 -3.22
N TRP A 128 1.88 -10.79 -2.88
CA TRP A 128 2.33 -9.40 -2.80
C TRP A 128 2.27 -8.65 -4.13
N ARG A 129 2.15 -9.35 -5.27
CA ARG A 129 2.09 -8.74 -6.61
C ARG A 129 0.79 -7.97 -6.86
N VAL A 130 -0.28 -8.25 -6.10
CA VAL A 130 -1.55 -7.52 -6.20
C VAL A 130 -1.45 -6.10 -5.63
N LEU A 131 -0.44 -5.82 -4.81
CA LEU A 131 -0.22 -4.49 -4.24
C LEU A 131 0.44 -3.56 -5.26
N PRO A 132 0.10 -2.25 -5.24
CA PRO A 132 0.85 -1.25 -5.97
C PRO A 132 2.34 -1.30 -5.60
N ARG A 133 3.21 -1.30 -6.62
CA ARG A 133 4.67 -1.45 -6.46
C ARG A 133 5.28 -0.55 -5.37
N HIS A 134 4.80 0.68 -5.29
CA HIS A 134 5.29 1.67 -4.31
C HIS A 134 4.89 1.32 -2.87
N LEU A 135 3.67 0.79 -2.62
CA LEU A 135 3.25 0.35 -1.30
C LEU A 135 3.99 -0.93 -0.91
N MET A 136 4.07 -1.90 -1.82
CA MET A 136 4.83 -3.14 -1.61
C MET A 136 6.27 -2.84 -1.17
N TYR A 137 6.98 -1.99 -1.93
CA TYR A 137 8.35 -1.58 -1.59
C TYR A 137 8.42 -0.93 -0.21
N ARG A 138 7.58 0.08 0.06
CA ARG A 138 7.65 0.83 1.32
C ARG A 138 7.32 0.00 2.55
N ILE A 139 6.41 -0.98 2.43
CA ILE A 139 6.10 -1.92 3.50
C ILE A 139 7.30 -2.85 3.74
N ARG A 140 7.86 -3.42 2.68
CA ARG A 140 9.04 -4.31 2.77
C ARG A 140 10.32 -3.60 3.23
N GLU A 141 10.37 -2.28 3.09
CA GLU A 141 11.45 -1.42 3.60
C GLU A 141 11.38 -1.26 5.14
N LEU A 142 10.22 -1.46 5.78
CA LEU A 142 10.06 -1.18 7.22
C LEU A 142 11.03 -1.94 8.14
N PRO A 143 11.28 -3.26 7.98
CA PRO A 143 12.26 -3.96 8.82
C PRO A 143 13.69 -3.43 8.66
N VAL A 144 14.06 -2.97 7.45
CA VAL A 144 15.36 -2.34 7.21
C VAL A 144 15.47 -1.01 7.95
N LEU A 145 14.38 -0.24 7.99
CA LEU A 145 14.33 1.02 8.74
C LEU A 145 14.34 0.80 10.25
N GLN A 146 13.68 -0.25 10.73
CA GLN A 146 13.76 -0.67 12.12
C GLN A 146 15.21 -0.97 12.51
N ASN A 147 15.90 -1.79 11.73
CA ASN A 147 17.32 -2.06 11.98
C ASN A 147 18.18 -0.78 11.97
N GLY A 148 17.86 0.19 11.10
CA GLY A 148 18.49 1.50 11.11
C GLY A 148 18.22 2.30 12.40
N ALA A 149 16.98 2.28 12.88
CA ALA A 149 16.59 2.88 14.16
C ALA A 149 17.34 2.23 15.33
N ASP A 150 17.43 0.90 15.38
CA ASP A 150 18.12 0.18 16.44
C ASP A 150 19.61 0.49 16.49
N ARG A 151 20.26 0.57 15.33
CA ARG A 151 21.67 1.01 15.26
C ARG A 151 21.86 2.44 15.75
N ALA A 152 20.93 3.35 15.44
CA ALA A 152 21.01 4.73 15.93
C ALA A 152 20.89 4.79 17.45
N VAL A 153 19.97 4.01 18.03
CA VAL A 153 19.82 3.90 19.50
C VAL A 153 21.05 3.28 20.14
N SER A 154 21.58 2.20 19.57
CA SER A 154 22.81 1.56 20.06
C SER A 154 24.00 2.53 20.02
N SER A 155 24.13 3.30 18.94
CA SER A 155 25.18 4.30 18.83
C SER A 155 25.06 5.42 19.86
N ALA A 156 23.83 5.85 20.19
CA ALA A 156 23.62 6.79 21.29
C ALA A 156 24.04 6.18 22.65
N ALA A 157 23.68 4.92 22.89
CA ALA A 157 24.04 4.21 24.12
C ALA A 157 25.54 4.05 24.34
N GLU A 158 26.33 3.93 23.27
CA GLU A 158 27.80 3.86 23.36
C GLU A 158 28.45 5.17 23.85
N HIS A 159 27.73 6.29 23.76
CA HIS A 159 28.23 7.64 24.09
C HIS A 159 27.47 8.27 25.26
N ASP A 160 26.69 7.49 26.00
CA ASP A 160 25.79 7.96 27.05
C ASP A 160 26.10 7.23 28.36
N ASP A 161 26.18 7.99 29.45
CA ASP A 161 26.68 7.52 30.73
C ASP A 161 25.54 7.30 31.75
N PRO A 162 25.68 6.32 32.67
CA PRO A 162 24.78 6.20 33.82
C PRO A 162 24.75 7.48 34.68
N PRO A 163 23.66 7.73 35.43
CA PRO A 163 22.57 6.82 35.74
C PRO A 163 21.34 6.91 34.81
N ASP A 164 21.19 8.00 34.05
CA ASP A 164 19.91 8.34 33.41
C ASP A 164 19.80 7.92 31.93
N TYR A 165 20.92 7.70 31.24
CA TYR A 165 20.97 7.40 29.79
C TYR A 165 20.09 8.33 28.94
N SER A 166 20.15 9.63 29.26
CA SER A 166 19.20 10.60 28.72
C SER A 166 19.22 10.69 27.20
N ASP A 167 20.40 10.64 26.58
CA ASP A 167 20.55 10.74 25.12
C ASP A 167 20.06 9.48 24.41
N THR A 168 20.27 8.31 25.00
CA THR A 168 19.74 7.04 24.51
C THR A 168 18.23 7.04 24.53
N PHE A 169 17.61 7.52 25.62
CA PHE A 169 16.16 7.68 25.69
C PHE A 169 15.66 8.65 24.61
N TYR A 170 16.28 9.82 24.44
CA TYR A 170 15.86 10.77 23.41
C TYR A 170 15.99 10.21 21.98
N GLU A 171 17.09 9.51 21.67
CA GLU A 171 17.30 8.90 20.36
C GLU A 171 16.25 7.82 20.11
N ARG A 172 16.04 6.94 21.08
CA ARG A 172 15.02 5.87 21.04
C ARG A 172 13.62 6.42 20.83
N ARG A 173 13.24 7.46 21.56
CA ARG A 173 11.94 8.12 21.42
C ARG A 173 11.75 8.69 20.02
N TYR A 174 12.76 9.38 19.49
CA TYR A 174 12.68 9.97 18.16
C TYR A 174 12.56 8.91 17.04
N GLN A 175 13.43 7.91 17.07
CA GLN A 175 13.51 6.88 16.03
C GLN A 175 12.21 6.07 15.94
N TYR A 176 11.72 5.60 17.09
CA TYR A 176 10.47 4.83 17.13
C TYR A 176 9.23 5.69 16.93
N ALA A 177 9.25 6.98 17.32
CA ALA A 177 8.17 7.91 16.98
C ALA A 177 8.02 8.10 15.46
N TRP A 178 9.14 8.31 14.78
CA TRP A 178 9.17 8.46 13.32
C TRP A 178 8.77 7.16 12.60
N LEU A 179 9.34 6.02 13.03
CA LEU A 179 9.05 4.71 12.43
C LEU A 179 7.57 4.35 12.58
N GLY A 180 7.01 4.51 13.79
CA GLY A 180 5.59 4.28 14.05
C GLY A 180 4.68 5.15 13.18
N LEU A 181 4.97 6.46 13.05
CA LEU A 181 4.19 7.34 12.17
C LEU A 181 4.24 6.91 10.71
N LYS A 182 5.42 6.49 10.22
CA LYS A 182 5.58 5.97 8.86
C LYS A 182 4.72 4.72 8.64
N THR A 183 4.72 3.81 9.60
CA THR A 183 3.88 2.59 9.59
C THR A 183 2.38 2.91 9.56
N ILE A 184 1.93 3.87 10.38
CA ILE A 184 0.51 4.30 10.41
C ILE A 184 0.07 4.85 9.04
N ILE A 185 0.91 5.66 8.41
CA ILE A 185 0.63 6.20 7.07
C ILE A 185 0.49 5.08 6.04
N LEU A 186 1.34 4.05 6.10
CA LEU A 186 1.27 2.90 5.19
C LEU A 186 0.01 2.06 5.44
N SER A 187 -0.34 1.79 6.70
CA SER A 187 -1.58 1.10 7.05
C SER A 187 -2.82 1.84 6.53
N ARG A 188 -2.88 3.17 6.67
CA ARG A 188 -3.99 3.97 6.13
C ARG A 188 -4.09 3.91 4.60
N ARG A 189 -2.95 3.96 3.91
CA ARG A 189 -2.93 3.83 2.45
C ARG A 189 -3.45 2.48 1.99
N LEU A 190 -3.07 1.42 2.70
CA LEU A 190 -3.59 0.07 2.49
C LEU A 190 -5.11 -0.01 2.73
N ARG A 191 -5.60 0.51 3.87
CA ARG A 191 -7.04 0.57 4.15
C ARG A 191 -7.81 1.29 3.04
N ASN A 192 -7.31 2.44 2.59
CA ASN A 192 -7.95 3.19 1.49
C ASN A 192 -7.93 2.42 0.17
N LEU A 193 -6.85 1.70 -0.13
CA LEU A 193 -6.71 0.88 -1.33
C LEU A 193 -7.76 -0.24 -1.40
N ALA A 194 -8.01 -0.91 -0.28
CA ALA A 194 -8.98 -2.01 -0.19
C ALA A 194 -10.35 -1.58 0.36
N GLN A 195 -10.61 -0.27 0.47
CA GLN A 195 -11.86 0.30 0.99
C GLN A 195 -12.27 -0.25 2.38
N LEU A 196 -11.27 -0.53 3.22
CA LEU A 196 -11.48 -1.01 4.59
C LEU A 196 -11.90 0.14 5.53
N PRO A 197 -12.56 -0.18 6.67
CA PRO A 197 -12.88 0.82 7.69
C PRO A 197 -11.65 1.61 8.15
N ALA A 198 -11.88 2.82 8.67
CA ALA A 198 -10.79 3.66 9.18
C ALA A 198 -10.04 3.00 10.34
N THR A 199 -8.75 3.36 10.49
CA THR A 199 -7.93 2.90 11.61
C THR A 199 -8.44 3.46 12.93
N ARG A 200 -8.16 2.75 14.04
CA ARG A 200 -8.47 3.21 15.40
C ARG A 200 -7.25 3.78 16.12
N LEU A 201 -6.10 3.89 15.45
CA LEU A 201 -4.86 4.41 16.02
C LEU A 201 -4.89 5.91 16.35
N ASP A 202 -5.98 6.61 16.04
CA ASP A 202 -6.26 8.00 16.43
C ASP A 202 -7.61 8.17 17.14
N ALA A 203 -8.18 7.09 17.68
CA ALA A 203 -9.48 7.13 18.33
C ALA A 203 -9.49 7.89 19.67
N THR A 204 -8.38 7.89 20.40
CA THR A 204 -8.26 8.52 21.72
C THR A 204 -6.96 9.32 21.83
N PRO A 205 -6.84 10.25 22.79
CA PRO A 205 -5.59 10.98 23.04
C PRO A 205 -4.38 10.06 23.33
N TRP A 206 -4.65 8.86 23.86
CA TRP A 206 -3.65 7.84 24.20
C TRP A 206 -3.40 6.84 23.09
N SER A 207 -4.09 6.96 21.95
CA SER A 207 -3.83 6.10 20.80
C SER A 207 -2.43 6.32 20.23
N ALA A 208 -1.93 5.33 19.48
CA ALA A 208 -0.57 5.35 18.96
C ALA A 208 -0.25 6.62 18.16
N GLN A 209 -1.15 7.05 17.27
CA GLN A 209 -0.90 8.21 16.42
C GLN A 209 -0.68 9.52 17.19
N PRO A 210 -1.60 9.99 18.06
CA PRO A 210 -1.38 11.21 18.80
C PRO A 210 -0.14 11.14 19.72
N ALA A 211 0.09 10.00 20.37
CA ALA A 211 1.28 9.77 21.18
C ALA A 211 2.57 9.93 20.36
N LEU A 212 2.73 9.17 19.28
CA LEU A 212 3.89 9.24 18.38
C LEU A 212 4.06 10.65 17.79
N TRP A 213 2.96 11.29 17.37
CA TRP A 213 2.99 12.65 16.80
C TRP A 213 3.45 13.70 17.81
N SER A 214 3.05 13.57 19.08
CA SER A 214 3.49 14.47 20.15
C SER A 214 4.99 14.34 20.41
N ILE A 215 5.50 13.11 20.56
CA ILE A 215 6.91 12.82 20.80
C ILE A 215 7.76 13.29 19.64
N TRP A 216 7.37 12.93 18.40
CA TRP A 216 8.11 13.34 17.22
C TRP A 216 8.22 14.85 17.08
N ARG A 217 7.15 15.60 17.38
CA ARG A 217 7.17 17.08 17.37
C ARG A 217 8.07 17.64 18.46
N GLN A 218 8.04 17.06 19.66
CA GLN A 218 8.90 17.49 20.78
C GLN A 218 10.38 17.25 20.43
N GLU A 219 10.74 16.06 19.96
CA GLU A 219 12.11 15.72 19.58
C GLU A 219 12.62 16.55 18.41
N ARG A 220 11.79 16.84 17.40
CA ARG A 220 12.18 17.75 16.31
C ARG A 220 12.50 19.15 16.82
N LYS A 221 11.71 19.68 17.77
CA LYS A 221 11.99 20.97 18.40
C LYS A 221 13.26 20.91 19.24
N ARG A 222 13.49 19.81 19.99
CA ARG A 222 14.70 19.59 20.80
C ARG A 222 15.95 19.60 19.92
N ARG A 223 15.98 18.79 18.86
CA ARG A 223 17.10 18.69 17.91
C ARG A 223 17.38 20.00 17.19
N ALA A 224 16.34 20.74 16.78
CA ALA A 224 16.51 22.05 16.17
C ALA A 224 17.19 23.04 17.14
N LYS A 225 16.77 23.05 18.41
CA LYS A 225 17.42 23.87 19.46
C LYS A 225 18.87 23.47 19.68
N ILE A 226 19.15 22.17 19.84
CA ILE A 226 20.52 21.64 20.02
C ILE A 226 21.41 22.04 18.86
N THR A 227 20.92 21.90 17.62
CA THR A 227 21.68 22.29 16.41
C THR A 227 22.05 23.77 16.43
N ILE A 228 21.10 24.64 16.77
CA ILE A 228 21.33 26.09 16.87
C ILE A 228 22.35 26.41 17.98
N LEU A 229 22.24 25.75 19.14
CA LEU A 229 23.17 25.95 20.25
C LEU A 229 24.59 25.49 19.89
N ASN A 230 24.72 24.33 19.25
CA ASN A 230 26.01 23.80 18.79
C ASN A 230 26.67 24.72 17.76
N GLN A 231 25.89 25.23 16.79
CA GLN A 231 26.39 26.21 15.82
C GLN A 231 26.90 27.49 16.49
N ARG A 232 26.16 28.01 17.48
CA ARG A 232 26.58 29.19 18.26
C ARG A 232 27.85 28.92 19.07
N ALA A 233 27.95 27.75 19.69
CA ALA A 233 29.13 27.36 20.47
C ALA A 233 30.37 27.24 19.58
N ILE A 234 30.24 26.62 18.40
CA ILE A 234 31.32 26.52 17.41
C ILE A 234 31.73 27.92 16.92
N ALA A 235 30.78 28.79 16.60
CA ALA A 235 31.07 30.16 16.18
C ALA A 235 31.80 30.96 17.27
N ALA A 236 31.34 30.88 18.52
CA ALA A 236 31.98 31.54 19.66
C ALA A 236 33.40 31.01 19.92
N PHE A 237 33.61 29.70 19.78
CA PHE A 237 34.92 29.07 19.88
C PHE A 237 35.88 29.60 18.81
N HIS A 238 35.43 29.72 17.55
CA HIS A 238 36.24 30.29 16.48
C HIS A 238 36.60 31.75 16.72
N ILE A 239 35.65 32.58 17.17
CA ILE A 239 35.90 33.99 17.51
C ILE A 239 36.95 34.10 18.62
N ARG A 240 36.79 33.34 19.71
CA ARG A 240 37.75 33.33 20.83
C ARG A 240 39.15 32.88 20.41
N LYS A 241 39.24 31.89 19.54
CA LYS A 241 40.53 31.41 19.00
C LYS A 241 41.21 32.48 18.13
N GLN A 242 40.44 33.22 17.33
CA GLN A 242 40.97 34.31 16.50
C GLN A 242 41.46 35.50 17.34
N SER A 243 40.73 35.89 18.39
CA SER A 243 41.16 36.99 19.26
C SER A 243 42.45 36.67 20.02
N GLY A 244 42.58 35.45 20.58
CA GLY A 244 43.81 35.05 21.26
C GLY A 244 45.05 34.92 20.35
N ASN A 245 44.83 34.71 19.04
CA ASN A 245 45.91 34.67 18.05
C ASN A 245 46.38 36.07 17.62
N ASN A 246 45.50 37.09 17.73
CA ASN A 246 45.87 38.48 17.45
C ASN A 246 46.61 39.14 18.62
N ASP A 247 46.31 38.76 19.85
CA ASP A 247 46.98 39.28 21.06
C ASP A 247 48.42 38.72 21.24
N SER A 248 48.79 37.68 20.49
CA SER A 248 50.12 37.06 20.51
C SER A 248 51.03 37.46 19.34
N ALA A 249 50.58 38.35 18.45
CA ALA A 249 51.44 38.95 17.43
C ALA A 249 52.38 39.99 18.09
N PRO A 250 53.72 39.87 17.98
CA PRO A 250 54.63 40.79 18.65
C PRO A 250 54.44 42.20 18.08
N ALA A 251 54.18 43.17 18.96
CA ALA A 251 54.21 44.58 18.63
C ALA A 251 55.59 44.90 18.05
N GLY A 252 55.63 45.18 16.74
CA GLY A 252 56.86 45.54 16.05
C GLY A 252 57.57 46.67 16.77
N THR A 253 58.83 46.45 17.10
CA THR A 253 59.72 47.44 17.71
C THR A 253 59.76 48.69 16.82
N PRO A 254 59.40 49.88 17.34
CA PRO A 254 59.55 51.11 16.57
C PRO A 254 61.03 51.46 16.44
N SER A 255 61.45 51.70 15.20
CA SER A 255 62.78 52.17 14.80
C SER A 255 63.05 53.61 15.23
#